data_AF-A0AB73QHY9-F1
#
_entry.id   AF-A0AB73QHY9-F1
#
_cell.length_a   1.000
_cell.length_b   1.000
_cell.length_c   1.000
_cell.angle_alpha   90.00
_cell.angle_beta   90.00
_cell.angle_gamma   90.00
#
_symmetry.space_group_name_H-M   'P 1'
#
loop_
_entity.id
_entity.type
_entity.pdbx_description
1 polymer ?
#
loop_
_entity_poly.entity_id
_entity_poly.type
_entity_poly.pdbx_seq_one_letter_code
_entity_poly.pdbx_strand_id
1 'polypeptide(L)'
;MDVKALRVAAITLREKLEIYKRCDPDASILFLQLEGLLFRAEQGQITEMVEPRDIPGYKLFTETRLQSYKDLEAAYTDFYMELIEGRETEAYKMLAAKMAKDAPIN
;
A
#
# COMPACT_ATOMS: atom_id res chain seq x y z
N MET A 1 4.56 -16.05 -2.07
CA MET A 1 3.37 -15.18 -2.05
C MET A 1 2.32 -15.83 -1.16
N ASP A 2 2.11 -15.30 0.04
CA ASP A 2 1.09 -15.80 0.96
C ASP A 2 -0.24 -15.10 0.68
N VAL A 3 -1.11 -15.75 -0.10
CA VAL A 3 -2.44 -15.20 -0.46
C VAL A 3 -3.27 -14.82 0.78
N LYS A 4 -3.05 -15.52 1.90
CA LYS A 4 -3.70 -15.22 3.19
C LYS A 4 -3.19 -13.91 3.80
N ALA A 5 -1.87 -13.71 3.83
CA ALA A 5 -1.27 -12.51 4.39
C ALA A 5 -1.56 -11.28 3.50
N LEU A 6 -1.44 -11.44 2.18
CA LEU A 6 -1.89 -10.46 1.19
C LEU A 6 -3.35 -10.03 1.43
N ARG A 7 -4.25 -11.00 1.63
CA ARG A 7 -5.67 -10.72 1.88
C ARG A 7 -5.88 -9.95 3.19
N VAL A 8 -5.17 -10.31 4.26
CA VAL A 8 -5.25 -9.59 5.54
C VAL A 8 -4.72 -8.15 5.40
N ALA A 9 -3.60 -7.98 4.71
CA ALA A 9 -3.03 -6.66 4.43
C ALA A 9 -3.98 -5.81 3.56
N ALA A 10 -4.62 -6.42 2.56
CA ALA A 10 -5.63 -5.76 1.72
C ALA A 10 -6.83 -5.26 2.54
N ILE A 11 -7.38 -6.11 3.41
CA ILE A 11 -8.53 -5.75 4.27
C ILE A 11 -8.12 -4.61 5.21
N THR A 12 -6.95 -4.72 5.84
CA THR A 12 -6.44 -3.69 6.77
C THR A 12 -6.23 -2.34 6.07
N LEU A 13 -5.64 -2.37 4.86
CA LEU A 13 -5.42 -1.17 4.04
C LEU A 13 -6.75 -0.54 3.62
N ARG A 14 -7.72 -1.37 3.22
CA ARG A 14 -9.09 -0.96 2.90
C ARG A 14 -9.76 -0.24 4.05
N GLU A 15 -9.73 -0.81 5.25
CA GLU A 15 -10.33 -0.20 6.44
C GLU A 15 -9.71 1.17 6.75
N LYS A 16 -8.38 1.27 6.73
CA LYS A 16 -7.72 2.57 6.96
C LYS A 16 -8.08 3.58 5.87
N LEU A 17 -8.04 3.20 4.59
CA LEU A 17 -8.45 4.09 3.49
C LEU A 17 -9.90 4.55 3.62
N GLU A 18 -10.81 3.70 4.10
CA GLU A 18 -12.21 4.06 4.29
C GLU A 18 -12.43 5.09 5.39
N ILE A 19 -11.55 5.13 6.38
CA ILE A 19 -11.50 6.17 7.42
C ILE A 19 -10.94 7.46 6.81
N TYR A 20 -9.78 7.38 6.16
CA TYR A 20 -9.12 8.57 5.61
C TYR A 20 -9.87 9.20 4.44
N LYS A 21 -10.61 8.45 3.61
CA LYS A 21 -11.40 9.02 2.50
C LYS A 21 -12.47 10.01 2.95
N ARG A 22 -12.90 9.96 4.22
CA ARG A 22 -13.85 10.92 4.79
C ARG A 22 -13.20 12.25 5.14
N CYS A 23 -11.89 12.25 5.40
CA CYS A 23 -11.11 13.42 5.74
C CYS A 23 -10.37 14.00 4.53
N ASP A 24 -9.84 13.14 3.66
CA ASP A 24 -8.99 13.50 2.53
C ASP A 24 -9.58 12.99 1.20
N PRO A 25 -9.83 13.89 0.23
CA PRO A 25 -10.25 13.48 -1.11
C PRO A 25 -9.16 12.66 -1.81
N ASP A 26 -7.88 12.91 -1.52
CA ASP A 26 -6.76 12.11 -2.02
C ASP A 26 -6.85 10.65 -1.54
N ALA A 27 -7.23 10.42 -0.28
CA ALA A 27 -7.43 9.06 0.24
C ALA A 27 -8.59 8.36 -0.48
N SER A 28 -9.63 9.11 -0.88
CA SER A 28 -10.72 8.56 -1.69
C SER A 28 -10.26 8.15 -3.10
N ILE A 29 -9.40 8.94 -3.74
CA ILE A 29 -8.84 8.61 -5.05
C ILE A 29 -7.93 7.38 -4.93
N LEU A 30 -7.08 7.35 -3.91
CA LEU A 30 -6.21 6.22 -3.61
C LEU A 30 -7.04 4.95 -3.37
N PHE A 31 -8.13 5.06 -2.61
CA PHE A 31 -9.05 3.97 -2.36
C PHE A 31 -9.65 3.43 -3.66
N LEU A 32 -10.18 4.29 -4.54
CA LEU A 32 -10.76 3.87 -5.82
C LEU A 32 -9.72 3.20 -6.74
N GLN A 33 -8.50 3.72 -6.76
CA GLN A 33 -7.39 3.15 -7.53
C GLN A 33 -7.00 1.76 -7.00
N LEU A 34 -6.93 1.62 -5.68
CA LEU A 34 -6.59 0.36 -5.02
C LEU A 34 -7.76 -0.61 -4.93
N GLU A 35 -9.01 -0.17 -4.97
CA GLU A 35 -10.19 -1.01 -4.77
C GLU A 35 -10.20 -2.20 -5.73
N GLY A 36 -9.86 -1.98 -7.01
CA GLY A 36 -9.73 -3.05 -7.99
C GLY A 36 -8.61 -4.05 -7.66
N LEU A 37 -7.53 -3.59 -7.05
CA LEU A 37 -6.37 -4.40 -6.66
C LEU A 37 -6.62 -5.14 -5.34
N LEU A 38 -7.23 -4.46 -4.35
CA LEU A 38 -7.69 -5.01 -3.09
C LEU A 38 -8.72 -6.10 -3.33
N PHE A 39 -9.68 -5.88 -4.22
CA PHE A 39 -10.68 -6.89 -4.57
C PHE A 39 -10.03 -8.13 -5.17
N ARG A 40 -9.06 -7.98 -6.07
CA ARG A 40 -8.29 -9.11 -6.63
C ARG A 40 -7.48 -9.84 -5.56
N ALA A 41 -6.87 -9.09 -4.63
CA ALA A 41 -6.11 -9.65 -3.51
C ALA A 41 -7.02 -10.42 -2.54
N GLU A 42 -8.20 -9.87 -2.20
CA GLU A 42 -9.19 -10.50 -1.32
C GLU A 42 -9.74 -11.80 -1.91
N GLN A 43 -9.94 -11.85 -3.23
CA GLN A 43 -10.39 -13.04 -3.95
C GLN A 43 -9.26 -14.07 -4.17
N GLY A 44 -8.01 -13.74 -3.81
CA GLY A 44 -6.85 -14.56 -4.15
C GLY A 44 -6.63 -14.71 -5.65
N GLN A 45 -7.18 -13.78 -6.45
CA GLN A 45 -7.03 -13.74 -7.90
C GLN A 45 -5.73 -13.06 -8.35
N ILE A 46 -4.97 -12.48 -7.42
CA ILE A 46 -3.57 -12.14 -7.66
C ILE A 46 -2.80 -13.46 -7.69
N THR A 47 -2.80 -14.10 -8.85
CA THR A 47 -2.04 -15.33 -9.12
C THR A 47 -0.69 -15.03 -9.77
N GLU A 48 -0.50 -13.79 -10.23
CA GLU A 48 0.73 -13.30 -10.86
C GLU A 48 1.29 -12.10 -10.08
N MET A 49 2.61 -11.98 -10.11
CA MET A 49 3.33 -10.86 -9.50
C MET A 49 2.89 -9.56 -10.17
N VAL A 50 2.26 -8.66 -9.41
CA VAL A 50 1.93 -7.34 -9.94
C VAL A 50 3.20 -6.52 -9.97
N GLU A 51 3.46 -5.86 -11.10
CA GLU A 51 4.61 -5.00 -11.20
C GLU A 51 4.46 -3.80 -10.26
N PRO A 52 5.55 -3.34 -9.61
CA PRO A 52 5.53 -2.17 -8.72
C PRO A 52 4.99 -0.90 -9.40
N ARG A 53 5.14 -0.83 -10.73
CA ARG A 53 4.66 0.23 -11.62
C ARG A 53 3.18 0.10 -11.97
N ASP A 54 2.60 -1.08 -11.77
CA ASP A 54 1.18 -1.38 -11.98
C ASP A 54 0.36 -1.21 -10.69
N ILE A 55 1.01 -1.17 -9.52
CA ILE A 55 0.35 -0.88 -8.23
C ILE A 55 0.05 0.63 -8.15
N PRO A 56 -1.23 1.04 -8.32
CA PRO A 56 -1.60 2.43 -8.29
C PRO A 56 -1.69 2.88 -6.83
N GLY A 57 -1.07 4.01 -6.53
CA GLY A 57 -1.06 4.55 -5.18
C GLY A 57 0.29 5.09 -4.75
N TYR A 58 1.39 4.52 -5.24
CA TYR A 58 2.74 5.05 -4.98
C TYR A 58 2.88 6.51 -5.43
N LYS A 59 2.43 6.82 -6.66
CA LYS A 59 2.39 8.20 -7.17
C LYS A 59 1.51 9.09 -6.31
N LEU A 60 0.32 8.61 -5.93
CA LEU A 60 -0.55 9.38 -5.04
C LEU A 60 0.10 9.65 -3.69
N PHE A 61 0.70 8.66 -3.03
CA PHE A 61 1.41 8.85 -1.75
C PHE A 61 2.57 9.84 -1.85
N THR A 62 3.32 9.81 -2.96
CA THR A 62 4.46 10.71 -3.18
C THR A 62 4.03 12.12 -3.58
N GLU A 63 2.90 12.28 -4.28
CA GLU A 63 2.38 13.56 -4.76
C GLU A 63 1.40 14.23 -3.77
N THR A 64 0.88 13.49 -2.80
CA THR A 64 -0.13 14.00 -1.84
C THR A 64 0.38 13.97 -0.40
N ARG A 65 -0.48 14.41 0.53
CA ARG A 65 -0.21 14.37 1.97
C ARG A 65 -0.48 13.00 2.60
N LEU A 66 -0.86 12.00 1.82
CA LEU A 66 -1.15 10.66 2.34
C LEU A 66 0.08 9.99 2.99
N GLN A 67 1.29 10.32 2.54
CA GLN A 67 2.55 9.91 3.21
C GLN A 67 2.70 10.45 4.64
N SER A 68 1.95 11.50 5.02
CA SER A 68 1.94 11.98 6.41
C SER A 68 1.17 11.04 7.35
N TYR A 69 0.29 10.19 6.81
CA TYR A 69 -0.43 9.19 7.58
C TYR A 69 0.41 7.92 7.71
N LYS A 70 1.30 7.89 8.71
CA LYS A 70 2.18 6.74 9.01
C LYS A 70 1.40 5.42 9.11
N ASP A 71 0.22 5.45 9.71
CA ASP A 71 -0.69 4.31 9.80
C ASP A 71 -1.17 3.77 8.44
N LEU A 72 -1.54 4.68 7.54
CA LEU A 72 -2.00 4.35 6.19
C LEU A 72 -0.83 3.85 5.34
N GLU A 73 0.30 4.55 5.44
CA GLU A 73 1.53 4.22 4.72
C GLU A 73 2.09 2.86 5.15
N ALA A 74 2.08 2.55 6.45
CA ALA A 74 2.50 1.25 6.97
C ALA A 74 1.61 0.12 6.42
N ALA A 75 0.28 0.26 6.48
CA ALA A 75 -0.64 -0.73 5.92
C ALA A 75 -0.46 -0.89 4.39
N TYR A 76 -0.18 0.21 3.69
CA TYR A 76 0.10 0.18 2.26
C TYR A 76 1.40 -0.55 1.94
N THR A 77 2.44 -0.31 2.74
CA THR A 77 3.76 -0.92 2.57
C THR A 77 3.73 -2.41 2.86
N ASP A 78 3.01 -2.82 3.90
CA ASP A 78 2.79 -4.21 4.25
C ASP A 78 2.08 -4.94 3.09
N PHE A 79 0.97 -4.38 2.59
CA PHE A 79 0.28 -4.90 1.41
C PHE A 79 1.18 -4.96 0.18
N TYR A 80 1.96 -3.92 -0.07
CA TYR A 80 2.87 -3.82 -1.21
C TYR A 80 3.98 -4.88 -1.14
N MET A 81 4.60 -5.08 0.03
CA MET A 81 5.60 -6.12 0.26
C MET A 81 5.03 -7.51 -0.03
N GLU A 82 3.84 -7.80 0.48
CA GLU A 82 3.17 -9.09 0.25
C GLU A 82 2.86 -9.32 -1.23
N LEU A 83 2.55 -8.23 -1.95
CA LEU A 83 2.23 -8.26 -3.38
C LEU A 83 3.44 -8.53 -4.29
N ILE A 84 4.59 -7.96 -3.95
CA ILE A 84 5.84 -8.14 -4.71
C ILE A 84 6.78 -9.19 -4.09
N GLU A 85 6.29 -9.94 -3.09
CA GLU A 85 7.03 -10.95 -2.33
C GLU A 85 8.37 -10.43 -1.76
N GLY A 86 8.36 -9.19 -1.28
CA GLY A 86 9.56 -8.56 -0.71
C GLY A 86 10.69 -8.28 -1.71
N ARG A 87 10.43 -8.29 -3.02
CA ARG A 87 11.42 -7.75 -3.98
C ARG A 87 11.70 -6.30 -3.61
N GLU A 88 12.94 -6.00 -3.23
CA GLU A 88 13.39 -4.62 -3.02
C GLU A 88 13.34 -3.85 -4.35
N THR A 89 12.19 -3.28 -4.66
CA THR A 89 11.99 -2.41 -5.83
C THR A 89 12.39 -0.99 -5.47
N GLU A 90 12.78 -0.17 -6.46
CA GLU A 90 13.14 1.24 -6.22
C GLU A 90 12.03 2.00 -5.49
N ALA A 91 10.76 1.71 -5.79
CA ALA A 91 9.61 2.25 -5.09
C ALA A 91 9.58 1.85 -3.60
N TYR A 92 9.89 0.59 -3.27
CA TYR A 92 10.06 0.14 -1.89
C TYR A 92 11.25 0.82 -1.21
N LYS A 93 12.41 0.92 -1.88
CA LYS A 93 13.58 1.63 -1.32
C LYS A 93 13.29 3.10 -1.03
N MET A 94 12.51 3.77 -1.89
CA MET A 94 12.08 5.14 -1.66
C MET A 94 11.07 5.26 -0.50
N LEU A 95 10.16 4.29 -0.35
CA LEU A 95 9.24 4.20 0.78
C LEU A 95 9.97 3.93 2.10
N ALA A 96 10.80 2.89 2.13
CA ALA A 96 11.63 2.51 3.26
C ALA A 96 12.61 3.64 3.65
N ALA A 97 13.21 4.34 2.70
CA ALA A 97 14.08 5.49 2.98
C ALA A 97 13.33 6.67 3.61
N LYS A 98 12.03 6.83 3.33
CA LYS A 98 11.18 7.83 4.00
C LYS A 98 10.79 7.38 5.41
N MET A 99 10.49 6.08 5.61
CA MET A 99 10.19 5.51 6.93
C MET A 99 11.41 5.46 7.86
N ALA A 100 12.57 5.08 7.35
CA ALA A 100 13.82 4.98 8.10
C ALA A 100 14.35 6.33 8.60
N LYS A 101 13.80 7.45 8.09
CA LYS A 101 14.09 8.78 8.61
C LYS A 101 13.47 9.05 9.99
N ASP A 102 12.58 8.17 10.46
CA ASP A 102 11.85 8.28 11.72
C ASP A 102 12.06 7.07 12.66
N ALA A 103 12.79 6.04 12.23
CA ALA A 103 13.22 4.94 13.10
C ALA A 103 14.60 5.28 13.70
N PRO A 104 14.73 5.47 15.02
CA PRO A 104 16.06 5.57 15.62
C PRO A 104 16.82 4.26 15.39
N ILE A 105 17.99 4.42 14.78
CA ILE A 105 19.01 3.40 14.64
C ILE A 105 19.39 2.95 16.06
N ASN A 106 19.16 1.67 16.40
CA ASN A 106 19.90 1.03 17.48
C ASN A 106 19.96 -0.49 17.31
#